data_AF-A0A9J6FD23-F1
#
_entry.id   AF-A0A9J6FD23-F1
#
_cell.length_a   1.000
_cell.length_b   1.000
_cell.length_c   1.000
_cell.angle_alpha   90.00
_cell.angle_beta   90.00
_cell.angle_gamma   90.00
#
_symmetry.space_group_name_H-M   'P 1'
#
loop_
_entity.id
_entity.type
_entity.pdbx_description
1 polymer ?
#
loop_
_entity_poly.entity_id
_entity_poly.type
_entity_poly.pdbx_seq_one_letter_code
_entity_poly.pdbx_strand_id
1 'polypeptide(L)'
;MALGLPQWTSTQKLNELGISNTVEEILEAHRIGQFERLKTSHTGRETLKRLGYRVHDTMHATTHEIPDCISRALKVAPIPKNMNPTLHYGRRLDRCRNIERIYGNSSYTWYTDAAITSTGGVAAICAHNPIQQRTITASVRTSSPIEAEEAAIALAIISGQQDARMNIVSDSQNACRQWARGRIGKTAHRLAIGYKSNNPIKIIWAPGHETLEGQSTGSRLGFAPPIPELTAPKLSFLLLLCPHIQKF
;
A
#
# COMPACT_ATOMS: atom_id res chain seq x y z
N MET A 1 -18.95 26.45 -8.87
CA MET A 1 -19.79 25.59 -9.72
C MET A 1 -18.95 24.39 -10.13
N ALA A 2 -19.14 23.22 -9.50
CA ALA A 2 -18.20 22.09 -9.69
C ALA A 2 -18.72 20.94 -10.57
N LEU A 3 -20.04 20.88 -10.85
CA LEU A 3 -20.64 19.78 -11.62
C LEU A 3 -21.45 20.21 -12.85
N GLY A 4 -21.58 21.52 -13.12
CA GLY A 4 -22.35 22.03 -14.28
C GLY A 4 -23.86 21.73 -14.25
N LEU A 5 -24.38 21.27 -13.11
CA LEU A 5 -25.77 20.85 -12.97
C LEU A 5 -26.67 22.04 -12.64
N PRO A 6 -27.93 22.05 -13.14
CA PRO A 6 -28.92 23.05 -12.77
C PRO A 6 -29.15 23.08 -11.25
N GLN A 7 -29.46 24.26 -10.71
CA GLN A 7 -29.62 24.49 -9.27
C GLN A 7 -30.76 23.68 -8.63
N TRP A 8 -31.68 23.17 -9.44
CA TRP A 8 -32.83 22.34 -9.03
C TRP A 8 -32.60 20.83 -9.22
N THR A 9 -31.36 20.38 -9.40
CA THR A 9 -31.08 18.95 -9.55
C THR A 9 -31.38 18.20 -8.24
N SER A 10 -32.17 17.13 -8.32
CA SER A 10 -32.56 16.33 -7.14
C SER A 10 -31.35 15.71 -6.44
N THR A 11 -31.20 16.00 -5.15
CA THR A 11 -30.16 15.43 -4.28
C THR A 11 -30.29 13.92 -4.14
N GLN A 12 -31.51 13.38 -4.18
CA GLN A 12 -31.76 11.94 -4.13
C GLN A 12 -31.21 11.24 -5.39
N LYS A 13 -31.49 11.77 -6.58
CA LYS A 13 -30.91 11.23 -7.83
C LYS A 13 -29.39 11.37 -7.86
N LEU A 14 -28.81 12.43 -7.27
CA LEU A 14 -27.36 12.59 -7.16
C LEU A 14 -26.71 11.54 -6.25
N ASN A 15 -27.37 11.19 -5.15
CA ASN A 15 -26.92 10.12 -4.26
C ASN A 15 -27.06 8.74 -4.92
N GLU A 16 -28.15 8.49 -5.65
CA GLU A 16 -28.36 7.23 -6.40
C GLU A 16 -27.31 7.02 -7.50
N LEU A 17 -26.76 8.11 -8.06
CA LEU A 17 -25.69 8.05 -9.05
C LEU A 17 -24.31 7.71 -8.44
N GLY A 18 -24.15 7.76 -7.10
CA GLY A 18 -22.89 7.45 -6.41
C GLY A 18 -21.74 8.41 -6.74
N ILE A 19 -22.05 9.61 -7.25
CA ILE A 19 -21.05 10.58 -7.72
C ILE A 19 -20.37 11.33 -6.55
N SER A 20 -21.01 11.35 -5.38
CA SER A 20 -20.51 12.00 -4.17
C SER A 20 -20.63 11.07 -2.97
N ASN A 21 -19.65 11.10 -2.07
CA ASN A 21 -19.76 10.37 -0.81
C ASN A 21 -20.95 10.88 0.00
N THR A 22 -21.68 9.95 0.59
CA THR A 22 -22.75 10.24 1.52
C THR A 22 -22.19 10.80 2.83
N VAL A 23 -23.06 11.42 3.64
CA VAL A 23 -22.65 11.97 4.94
C VAL A 23 -22.19 10.84 5.86
N GLU A 24 -22.85 9.68 5.77
CA GLU A 24 -22.54 8.46 6.51
C GLU A 24 -21.14 7.94 6.16
N GLU A 25 -20.79 7.90 4.86
CA GLU A 25 -19.44 7.51 4.40
C GLU A 25 -18.37 8.49 4.87
N ILE A 26 -18.67 9.80 4.86
CA ILE A 26 -17.75 10.82 5.39
C ILE A 26 -17.56 10.66 6.89
N LEU A 27 -18.65 10.39 7.63
CA LEU A 27 -18.62 10.17 9.07
C LEU A 27 -17.80 8.93 9.41
N GLU A 28 -17.98 7.84 8.68
CA GLU A 28 -17.23 6.60 8.88
C GLU A 28 -15.76 6.76 8.53
N ALA A 29 -15.44 7.40 7.40
CA ALA A 29 -14.06 7.74 7.04
C ALA A 29 -13.39 8.62 8.11
N HIS A 30 -14.13 9.59 8.66
CA HIS A 30 -13.65 10.42 9.77
C HIS A 30 -13.42 9.59 11.03
N ARG A 31 -14.38 8.73 11.39
CA ARG A 31 -14.30 7.84 12.55
C ARG A 31 -13.08 6.92 12.48
N ILE A 32 -12.87 6.27 11.33
CA ILE A 32 -11.70 5.42 11.07
C ILE A 32 -10.41 6.25 11.21
N GLY A 33 -10.35 7.43 10.60
CA GLY A 33 -9.18 8.30 10.70
C GLY A 33 -8.86 8.73 12.14
N GLN A 34 -9.89 9.05 12.93
CA GLN A 34 -9.72 9.39 14.34
C GLN A 34 -9.28 8.18 15.17
N PHE A 35 -9.85 7.00 14.90
CA PHE A 35 -9.50 5.77 15.58
C PHE A 35 -8.05 5.36 15.31
N GLU A 36 -7.61 5.40 14.05
CA GLU A 36 -6.22 5.17 13.68
C GLU A 36 -5.26 6.17 14.32
N ARG A 37 -5.65 7.46 14.36
CA ARG A 37 -4.86 8.48 15.05
C ARG A 37 -4.72 8.17 16.54
N LEU A 38 -5.80 7.77 17.22
CA LEU A 38 -5.76 7.41 18.64
C LEU A 38 -4.89 6.18 18.91
N LYS A 39 -4.87 5.19 18.01
CA LYS A 39 -3.96 4.03 18.12
C LYS A 39 -2.47 4.44 18.13
N THR A 40 -2.11 5.56 17.51
CA THR A 40 -0.69 5.97 17.41
C THR A 40 -0.10 6.50 18.72
N SER A 41 -0.89 7.15 19.57
CA SER A 41 -0.40 7.78 20.81
C SER A 41 -0.66 6.89 22.02
N HIS A 42 0.21 6.95 23.03
CA HIS A 42 0.02 6.17 24.26
C HIS A 42 -1.29 6.55 24.96
N THR A 43 -1.55 7.84 25.15
CA THR A 43 -2.79 8.34 25.74
C THR A 43 -4.02 7.91 24.93
N GLY A 44 -3.96 7.98 23.59
CA GLY A 44 -5.06 7.58 22.73
C GLY A 44 -5.37 6.09 22.81
N ARG A 45 -4.35 5.22 22.87
CA ARG A 45 -4.51 3.78 23.11
C ARG A 45 -5.17 3.51 24.46
N GLU A 46 -4.75 4.20 25.52
CA GLU A 46 -5.37 4.07 26.85
C GLU A 46 -6.83 4.53 26.86
N THR A 47 -7.16 5.63 26.16
CA THR A 47 -8.56 6.06 25.98
C THR A 47 -9.39 5.00 25.27
N LEU A 48 -8.86 4.40 24.20
CA LEU A 48 -9.56 3.35 23.45
C LEU A 48 -9.75 2.07 24.28
N LYS A 49 -8.75 1.67 25.08
CA LYS A 49 -8.88 0.54 26.03
C LYS A 49 -9.96 0.80 27.07
N ARG A 50 -10.02 2.02 27.63
CA ARG A 50 -11.08 2.44 28.58
C ARG A 50 -12.47 2.39 27.96
N LEU A 51 -12.60 2.69 26.67
CA LEU A 51 -13.84 2.59 25.91
C LEU A 51 -14.20 1.14 25.51
N GLY A 52 -13.43 0.14 25.95
CA GLY A 52 -13.69 -1.27 25.69
C GLY A 52 -13.19 -1.77 24.33
N TYR A 53 -12.47 -0.95 23.56
CA TYR A 53 -11.87 -1.41 22.31
C TYR A 53 -10.62 -2.24 22.59
N ARG A 54 -10.51 -3.39 21.92
CA ARG A 54 -9.28 -4.18 21.88
C ARG A 54 -8.26 -3.46 21.04
N VAL A 55 -7.37 -2.71 21.69
CA VAL A 55 -6.23 -2.07 21.04
C VAL A 55 -5.01 -2.93 21.29
N HIS A 56 -4.48 -3.52 20.22
CA HIS A 56 -3.15 -4.12 20.29
C HIS A 56 -2.16 -3.02 20.60
N ASP A 57 -1.41 -3.16 21.69
CA ASP A 57 -0.27 -2.30 21.91
C ASP A 57 0.64 -2.46 20.70
N THR A 58 0.74 -1.42 19.89
CA THR A 58 1.96 -1.15 19.13
C THR A 58 3.03 -0.86 20.17
N MET A 59 3.44 -1.90 20.91
CA MET A 59 4.72 -1.95 21.60
C MET A 59 5.70 -1.33 20.63
N HIS A 60 6.42 -0.29 21.05
CA HIS A 60 7.41 0.38 20.22
C HIS A 60 8.21 -0.69 19.50
N ALA A 61 7.87 -0.94 18.23
CA ALA A 61 8.43 -2.07 17.51
C ALA A 61 9.92 -1.82 17.55
N THR A 62 10.69 -2.77 18.08
CA THR A 62 12.14 -2.63 18.17
C THR A 62 12.64 -2.33 16.76
N THR A 63 13.05 -1.09 16.55
CA THR A 63 13.47 -0.59 15.25
C THR A 63 14.97 -0.75 15.16
N HIS A 64 15.40 -1.45 14.13
CA HIS A 64 16.79 -1.74 13.85
C HIS A 64 17.26 -0.81 12.74
N GLU A 65 18.54 -0.45 12.77
CA GLU A 65 19.15 0.31 11.69
C GLU A 65 19.23 -0.54 10.41
N ILE A 66 19.05 0.08 9.26
CA ILE A 66 19.19 -0.60 7.98
C ILE A 66 20.67 -0.99 7.77
N PRO A 67 20.97 -2.21 7.27
CA PRO A 67 22.34 -2.62 6.98
C PRO A 67 23.10 -1.64 6.07
N ASP A 68 24.38 -1.40 6.35
CA ASP A 68 25.22 -0.39 5.67
C ASP A 68 25.28 -0.52 4.15
N CYS A 69 25.25 -1.74 3.62
CA CYS A 69 25.20 -2.00 2.17
C CYS A 69 23.95 -1.41 1.53
N ILE A 70 22.80 -1.55 2.19
CA ILE A 70 21.54 -0.99 1.72
C ILE A 70 21.51 0.51 2.00
N SER A 71 21.90 0.94 3.21
CA SER A 71 21.88 2.36 3.62
C SER A 71 22.62 3.26 2.63
N ARG A 72 23.80 2.84 2.15
CA ARG A 72 24.60 3.60 1.17
C ARG A 72 24.02 3.62 -0.24
N ALA A 73 23.29 2.58 -0.64
CA ALA A 73 22.73 2.44 -1.98
C ALA A 73 21.26 2.91 -2.09
N LEU A 74 20.59 3.12 -0.95
CA LEU A 74 19.17 3.39 -0.85
C LEU A 74 18.84 4.87 -1.07
N LYS A 75 17.85 5.11 -1.94
CA LYS A 75 17.20 6.40 -2.11
C LYS A 75 15.68 6.24 -2.05
N VAL A 76 15.04 6.83 -1.05
CA VAL A 76 13.58 6.90 -1.01
C VAL A 76 13.11 8.15 -1.75
N ALA A 77 12.19 7.98 -2.72
CA ALA A 77 11.60 9.10 -3.44
C ALA A 77 10.75 9.98 -2.50
N PRO A 78 10.66 11.31 -2.73
CA PRO A 78 9.82 12.17 -1.91
C PRO A 78 8.39 11.66 -1.83
N ILE A 79 7.93 11.48 -0.59
CA ILE A 79 6.60 10.99 -0.29
C ILE A 79 5.65 12.19 -0.33
N PRO A 80 4.65 12.22 -1.24
CA PRO A 80 3.77 13.37 -1.34
C PRO A 80 3.01 13.63 -0.04
N LYS A 81 2.91 14.92 0.30
CA LYS A 81 2.02 15.41 1.35
C LYS A 81 0.61 15.53 0.75
N ASN A 82 -0.43 15.37 1.56
CA ASN A 82 -1.83 15.53 1.15
C ASN A 82 -2.27 14.56 0.04
N MET A 83 -2.35 13.26 0.38
CA MET A 83 -2.81 12.17 -0.50
C MET A 83 -3.96 11.37 0.16
N ASN A 84 -4.89 12.07 0.81
CA ASN A 84 -6.10 11.46 1.34
C ASN A 84 -6.87 10.73 0.22
N PRO A 85 -7.33 9.48 0.43
CA PRO A 85 -7.99 8.68 -0.59
C PRO A 85 -9.19 9.36 -1.25
N THR A 86 -10.01 10.04 -0.45
CA THR A 86 -11.27 10.63 -0.89
C THR A 86 -11.09 12.06 -1.39
N LEU A 87 -10.34 12.89 -0.66
CA LEU A 87 -10.19 14.31 -0.98
C LEU A 87 -9.24 14.58 -2.16
N HIS A 88 -8.34 13.64 -2.45
CA HIS A 88 -7.25 13.84 -3.42
C HIS A 88 -7.17 12.75 -4.48
N TYR A 89 -8.31 12.14 -4.83
CA TYR A 89 -8.42 11.09 -5.84
C TYR A 89 -7.68 11.41 -7.14
N GLY A 90 -7.95 12.56 -7.78
CA GLY A 90 -7.27 12.93 -9.03
C GLY A 90 -5.74 12.98 -8.92
N ARG A 91 -5.21 13.45 -7.79
CA ARG A 91 -3.75 13.46 -7.54
C ARG A 91 -3.18 12.05 -7.35
N ARG A 92 -3.95 11.16 -6.74
CA ARG A 92 -3.59 9.76 -6.55
C ARG A 92 -3.58 9.04 -7.90
N LEU A 93 -4.61 9.23 -8.72
CA LEU A 93 -4.70 8.70 -10.07
C LEU A 93 -3.55 9.17 -10.98
N ASP A 94 -3.27 10.47 -11.01
CA ASP A 94 -2.15 11.03 -11.78
C ASP A 94 -0.80 10.47 -11.32
N ARG A 95 -0.66 10.26 -10.00
CA ARG A 95 0.53 9.61 -9.46
C ARG A 95 0.65 8.15 -9.91
N CYS A 96 -0.43 7.38 -9.86
CA CYS A 96 -0.46 6.01 -10.35
C CYS A 96 -0.04 5.94 -11.83
N ARG A 97 -0.65 6.78 -12.68
CA ARG A 97 -0.29 6.88 -14.11
C ARG A 97 1.16 7.25 -14.33
N ASN A 98 1.69 8.20 -13.55
CA ASN A 98 3.09 8.59 -13.66
C ASN A 98 4.06 7.47 -13.23
N ILE A 99 3.72 6.72 -12.18
CA ILE A 99 4.51 5.57 -11.74
C ILE A 99 4.49 4.48 -12.81
N GLU A 100 3.31 4.15 -13.34
CA GLU A 100 3.14 3.18 -14.42
C GLU A 100 3.96 3.56 -15.65
N ARG A 101 3.89 4.83 -16.07
CA ARG A 101 4.62 5.36 -17.22
C ARG A 101 6.14 5.28 -17.05
N ILE A 102 6.67 5.55 -15.86
CA ILE A 102 8.12 5.59 -15.62
C ILE A 102 8.69 4.20 -15.30
N TYR A 103 7.97 3.40 -14.52
CA TYR A 103 8.50 2.16 -13.93
C TYR A 103 7.79 0.89 -14.43
N GLY A 104 6.61 1.00 -15.04
CA GLY A 104 5.77 -0.15 -15.39
C GLY A 104 6.39 -1.10 -16.43
N ASN A 105 7.25 -0.58 -17.31
CA ASN A 105 7.96 -1.35 -18.34
C ASN A 105 9.44 -1.65 -17.99
N SER A 106 9.87 -1.35 -16.76
CA SER A 106 11.25 -1.59 -16.34
C SER A 106 11.40 -2.99 -15.76
N SER A 107 12.35 -3.76 -16.29
CA SER A 107 12.72 -5.10 -15.77
C SER A 107 13.32 -5.08 -14.36
N TYR A 108 13.62 -3.89 -13.84
CA TYR A 108 14.17 -3.67 -12.50
C TYR A 108 13.10 -3.23 -11.48
N THR A 109 11.83 -3.25 -11.87
CA THR A 109 10.73 -2.77 -11.02
C THR A 109 10.09 -3.91 -10.26
N TRP A 110 10.08 -3.79 -8.93
CA TRP A 110 9.47 -4.72 -8.00
C TRP A 110 8.31 -4.05 -7.30
N TYR A 111 7.14 -4.69 -7.31
CA TYR A 111 5.95 -4.28 -6.58
C TYR A 111 5.84 -5.11 -5.31
N THR A 112 5.59 -4.45 -4.19
CA THR A 112 5.54 -5.11 -2.88
C THR A 112 4.17 -4.97 -2.27
N ASP A 113 3.75 -6.02 -1.58
CA ASP A 113 2.46 -6.06 -0.90
C ASP A 113 2.60 -6.91 0.38
N ALA A 114 1.84 -6.56 1.42
CA ALA A 114 1.74 -7.33 2.63
C ALA A 114 0.31 -7.38 3.17
N ALA A 115 -0.01 -8.46 3.87
CA ALA A 115 -1.29 -8.58 4.53
C ALA A 115 -1.24 -9.59 5.68
N ILE A 116 -1.90 -9.26 6.79
CA ILE A 116 -1.96 -10.11 7.98
C ILE A 116 -3.05 -11.15 7.80
N THR A 117 -2.80 -12.35 8.31
CA THR A 117 -3.78 -13.42 8.37
C THR A 117 -4.91 -13.06 9.32
N SER A 118 -6.13 -13.55 9.05
CA SER A 118 -7.31 -13.32 9.89
C SER A 118 -7.15 -13.83 11.33
N THR A 119 -6.29 -14.84 11.54
CA THR A 119 -5.93 -15.40 12.84
C THR A 119 -4.98 -14.52 13.66
N GLY A 120 -4.38 -13.50 13.03
CA GLY A 120 -3.36 -12.64 13.64
C GLY A 120 -2.02 -13.36 13.85
N GLY A 121 -0.96 -12.59 14.12
CA GLY A 121 0.37 -13.13 14.45
C GLY A 121 1.21 -13.61 13.28
N VAL A 122 0.64 -13.71 12.08
CA VAL A 122 1.35 -14.02 10.83
C VAL A 122 0.90 -13.05 9.75
N ALA A 123 1.84 -12.62 8.91
CA ALA A 123 1.56 -11.88 7.70
C ALA A 123 2.13 -12.60 6.48
N ALA A 124 1.39 -12.58 5.38
CA ALA A 124 1.92 -12.91 4.07
C ALA A 124 2.54 -11.65 3.46
N ILE A 125 3.69 -11.81 2.83
CA ILE A 125 4.40 -10.76 2.11
C ILE A 125 4.68 -11.23 0.69
N CYS A 126 4.67 -10.29 -0.25
CA CYS A 126 4.89 -10.55 -1.67
C CYS A 126 5.81 -9.50 -2.27
N ALA A 127 6.70 -9.94 -3.16
CA ALA A 127 7.49 -9.12 -4.06
C ALA A 127 7.31 -9.66 -5.48
N HIS A 128 6.82 -8.81 -6.39
CA HIS A 128 6.48 -9.20 -7.75
C HIS A 128 7.18 -8.30 -8.78
N ASN A 129 7.85 -8.91 -9.75
CA ASN A 129 8.41 -8.24 -10.91
C ASN A 129 7.65 -8.71 -12.16
N PRO A 130 6.78 -7.87 -12.76
CA PRO A 130 5.93 -8.28 -13.87
C PRO A 130 6.70 -8.53 -15.16
N ILE A 131 7.78 -7.79 -15.41
CA ILE A 131 8.54 -7.91 -16.65
C ILE A 131 9.39 -9.18 -16.66
N GLN A 132 9.96 -9.55 -15.51
CA GLN A 132 10.70 -10.80 -15.36
C GLN A 132 9.79 -12.00 -15.01
N GLN A 133 8.48 -11.79 -14.82
CA GLN A 133 7.52 -12.79 -14.35
C GLN A 133 7.98 -13.51 -13.07
N ARG A 134 8.57 -12.75 -12.14
CA ARG A 134 9.05 -13.28 -10.85
C ARG A 134 8.11 -12.86 -9.74
N THR A 135 7.57 -13.83 -9.03
CA THR A 135 6.76 -13.60 -7.82
C THR A 135 7.38 -14.38 -6.68
N ILE A 136 7.81 -13.66 -5.64
CA ILE A 136 8.34 -14.25 -4.42
C ILE A 136 7.38 -13.92 -3.30
N THR A 137 6.94 -14.95 -2.59
CA THR A 137 6.06 -14.81 -1.42
C THR A 137 6.71 -15.47 -0.21
N ALA A 138 6.36 -14.98 0.97
CA ALA A 138 6.78 -15.57 2.22
C ALA A 138 5.76 -15.28 3.33
N SER A 139 5.79 -16.10 4.38
CA SER A 139 5.02 -15.86 5.60
C SER A 139 5.97 -15.43 6.71
N VAL A 140 5.64 -14.35 7.39
CA VAL A 140 6.44 -13.79 8.48
C VAL A 140 5.61 -13.70 9.76
N ARG A 141 6.22 -13.97 10.91
CA ARG A 141 5.55 -13.84 12.21
C ARG A 141 5.53 -12.38 12.65
N THR A 142 4.42 -11.70 12.41
CA THR A 142 4.16 -10.35 12.91
C THR A 142 2.65 -10.10 12.97
N SER A 143 2.24 -9.25 13.91
CA SER A 143 0.88 -8.68 13.98
C SER A 143 0.86 -7.21 13.58
N SER A 144 2.00 -6.63 13.17
CA SER A 144 2.12 -5.23 12.79
C SER A 144 2.03 -5.09 11.27
N PRO A 145 1.00 -4.41 10.73
CA PRO A 145 0.88 -4.19 9.28
C PRO A 145 2.11 -3.46 8.73
N ILE A 146 2.61 -2.46 9.48
CA ILE A 146 3.78 -1.69 9.07
C ILE A 146 5.03 -2.58 8.98
N GLU A 147 5.24 -3.48 9.95
CA GLU A 147 6.40 -4.38 9.91
C GLU A 147 6.28 -5.40 8.77
N ALA A 148 5.07 -5.88 8.47
CA ALA A 148 4.82 -6.76 7.34
C ALA A 148 5.14 -6.07 6.01
N GLU A 149 4.70 -4.82 5.85
CA GLU A 149 4.98 -3.99 4.67
C GLU A 149 6.49 -3.68 4.52
N GLU A 150 7.17 -3.35 5.62
CA GLU A 150 8.62 -3.18 5.63
C GLU A 150 9.35 -4.48 5.22
N ALA A 151 8.82 -5.65 5.64
CA ALA A 151 9.36 -6.95 5.30
C ALA A 151 9.13 -7.31 3.82
N ALA A 152 7.99 -6.92 3.23
CA ALA A 152 7.76 -7.06 1.79
C ALA A 152 8.76 -6.24 0.97
N ILE A 153 9.10 -5.02 1.40
CA ILE A 153 10.18 -4.22 0.80
C ILE A 153 11.52 -4.94 0.92
N ALA A 154 11.86 -5.46 2.11
CA ALA A 154 13.10 -6.22 2.30
C ALA A 154 13.16 -7.48 1.40
N LEU A 155 12.03 -8.18 1.23
CA LEU A 155 11.91 -9.34 0.35
C LEU A 155 12.22 -8.97 -1.10
N ALA A 156 11.71 -7.84 -1.59
CA ALA A 156 12.03 -7.35 -2.94
C ALA A 156 13.53 -7.04 -3.10
N ILE A 157 14.16 -6.39 -2.11
CA ILE A 157 15.60 -6.07 -2.14
C ILE A 157 16.45 -7.34 -2.30
N ILE A 158 16.13 -8.38 -1.53
CA ILE A 158 16.90 -9.65 -1.57
C ILE A 158 16.62 -10.40 -2.86
N SER A 159 15.36 -10.42 -3.31
CA SER A 159 14.95 -11.09 -4.55
C SER A 159 15.61 -10.48 -5.78
N GLY A 160 15.80 -9.16 -5.77
CA GLY A 160 16.50 -8.38 -6.79
C GLY A 160 18.01 -8.26 -6.58
N GLN A 161 18.65 -9.08 -5.73
CA GLN A 161 20.09 -8.92 -5.44
C GLN A 161 20.99 -8.97 -6.68
N GLN A 162 20.59 -9.73 -7.70
CA GLN A 162 21.30 -9.86 -8.98
C GLN A 162 20.96 -8.74 -9.98
N ASP A 163 19.95 -7.93 -9.69
CA ASP A 163 19.57 -6.83 -10.56
C ASP A 163 20.59 -5.68 -10.44
N ALA A 164 21.03 -5.13 -11.56
CA ALA A 164 21.97 -4.01 -11.61
C ALA A 164 21.46 -2.74 -10.89
N ARG A 165 20.14 -2.61 -10.72
CA ARG A 165 19.46 -1.58 -9.94
C ARG A 165 18.06 -2.08 -9.57
N MET A 166 17.42 -1.47 -8.57
CA MET A 166 16.06 -1.84 -8.17
C MET A 166 15.17 -0.60 -8.01
N ASN A 167 13.97 -0.64 -8.59
CA ASN A 167 12.88 0.29 -8.31
C ASN A 167 11.78 -0.46 -7.55
N ILE A 168 11.65 -0.19 -6.25
CA ILE A 168 10.68 -0.87 -5.39
C ILE A 168 9.47 0.05 -5.22
N VAL A 169 8.30 -0.44 -5.62
CA VAL A 169 7.02 0.28 -5.52
C VAL A 169 6.18 -0.37 -4.42
N SER A 170 5.84 0.41 -3.40
CA SER A 170 5.02 0.00 -2.25
C SER A 170 3.85 0.93 -2.08
N ASP A 171 2.68 0.42 -1.69
CA ASP A 171 1.53 1.22 -1.33
C ASP A 171 1.50 1.68 0.14
N SER A 172 2.37 1.09 0.97
CA SER A 172 2.53 1.47 2.38
C SER A 172 3.35 2.73 2.54
N GLN A 173 2.67 3.85 2.77
CA GLN A 173 3.32 5.15 3.02
C GLN A 173 4.18 5.11 4.29
N ASN A 174 3.71 4.40 5.31
CA ASN A 174 4.42 4.28 6.58
C ASN A 174 5.71 3.47 6.42
N ALA A 175 5.68 2.32 5.72
CA ALA A 175 6.89 1.54 5.46
C ALA A 175 7.92 2.35 4.66
N CYS A 176 7.48 3.05 3.60
CA CYS A 176 8.37 3.94 2.83
C CYS A 176 9.03 5.01 3.73
N ARG A 177 8.31 5.61 4.68
CA ARG A 177 8.87 6.59 5.62
C ARG A 177 9.89 5.99 6.58
N GLN A 178 9.67 4.76 7.03
CA GLN A 178 10.56 4.07 7.95
C GLN A 178 11.88 3.72 7.26
N TRP A 179 11.81 3.19 6.03
CA TRP A 179 12.97 3.03 5.16
C TRP A 179 13.71 4.36 4.90
N ALA A 180 12.99 5.46 4.68
CA ALA A 180 13.60 6.78 4.50
C ALA A 180 14.34 7.30 5.75
N ARG A 181 13.93 6.86 6.95
CA ARG A 181 14.55 7.23 8.24
C ARG A 181 15.76 6.38 8.59
N GLY A 182 16.09 5.35 7.81
CA GLY A 182 17.17 4.44 8.18
C GLY A 182 16.78 3.37 9.20
N ARG A 183 15.49 3.25 9.58
CA ARG A 183 15.04 2.40 10.70
C ARG A 183 13.85 1.53 10.31
N ILE A 184 13.98 0.23 10.47
CA ILE A 184 12.98 -0.78 10.07
C ILE A 184 12.69 -1.78 11.19
N GLY A 185 11.57 -2.47 11.11
CA GLY A 185 11.17 -3.50 12.04
C GLY A 185 12.06 -4.74 12.00
N LYS A 186 11.98 -5.55 13.06
CA LYS A 186 12.83 -6.73 13.27
C LYS A 186 12.76 -7.73 12.13
N THR A 187 11.57 -7.99 11.60
CA THR A 187 11.34 -8.94 10.51
C THR A 187 12.01 -8.47 9.21
N ALA A 188 11.79 -7.19 8.85
CA ALA A 188 12.41 -6.58 7.70
C ALA A 188 13.94 -6.56 7.82
N HIS A 189 14.47 -6.25 9.00
CA HIS A 189 15.92 -6.26 9.26
C HIS A 189 16.55 -7.63 9.07
N ARG A 190 15.92 -8.70 9.58
CA ARG A 190 16.41 -10.08 9.40
C ARG A 190 16.52 -10.48 7.94
N LEU A 191 15.54 -10.09 7.13
CA LEU A 191 15.61 -10.26 5.68
C LEU A 191 16.76 -9.41 5.12
N ALA A 192 16.78 -8.11 5.43
CA ALA A 192 17.73 -7.15 4.87
C ALA A 192 19.21 -7.51 5.08
N ILE A 193 19.58 -8.17 6.18
CA ILE A 193 20.96 -8.64 6.42
C ILE A 193 21.45 -9.61 5.32
N GLY A 194 20.53 -10.33 4.67
CA GLY A 194 20.82 -11.22 3.56
C GLY A 194 21.35 -10.50 2.31
N TYR A 195 21.08 -9.20 2.16
CA TYR A 195 21.52 -8.44 1.00
C TYR A 195 23.02 -8.12 1.07
N LYS A 196 23.78 -8.57 0.06
CA LYS A 196 25.25 -8.40 0.01
C LYS A 196 25.75 -7.49 -1.12
N SER A 197 24.88 -7.10 -2.04
CA SER A 197 25.24 -6.21 -3.15
C SER A 197 25.29 -4.73 -2.69
N ASN A 198 25.74 -3.85 -3.59
CA ASN A 198 25.70 -2.39 -3.40
C ASN A 198 25.00 -1.71 -4.57
N ASN A 199 24.04 -2.42 -5.20
CA ASN A 199 23.36 -1.94 -6.39
C ASN A 199 22.36 -0.85 -6.00
N PRO A 200 22.19 0.22 -6.80
CA PRO A 200 21.29 1.32 -6.46
C PRO A 200 19.86 0.84 -6.20
N ILE A 201 19.29 1.24 -5.06
CA ILE A 201 17.93 0.88 -4.64
C ILE A 201 17.10 2.16 -4.55
N LYS A 202 15.97 2.20 -5.25
CA LYS A 202 15.02 3.30 -5.20
C LYS A 202 13.68 2.82 -4.68
N ILE A 203 13.20 3.37 -3.57
CA ILE A 203 11.85 3.10 -3.05
C ILE A 203 10.90 4.22 -3.47
N ILE A 204 9.74 3.85 -4.02
CA ILE A 204 8.70 4.75 -4.49
C ILE A 204 7.37 4.37 -3.84
N TRP A 205 6.77 5.32 -3.14
CA TRP A 205 5.40 5.15 -2.65
C TRP A 205 4.38 5.32 -3.78
N ALA A 206 3.45 4.39 -3.93
CA ALA A 206 2.27 4.48 -4.78
C ALA A 206 0.98 4.53 -3.94
N PRO A 207 -0.09 5.15 -4.41
CA PRO A 207 -1.40 4.99 -3.76
C PRO A 207 -1.90 3.54 -3.84
N GLY A 208 -2.29 2.96 -2.70
CA GLY A 208 -2.98 1.66 -2.63
C GLY A 208 -4.48 1.76 -2.94
N HIS A 209 -5.08 0.65 -3.34
CA HIS A 209 -6.53 0.51 -3.55
C HIS A 209 -7.18 1.51 -4.53
N GLU A 210 -6.46 1.99 -5.54
CA GLU A 210 -7.12 2.58 -6.71
C GLU A 210 -7.41 1.48 -7.72
N THR A 211 -8.35 0.60 -7.37
CA THR A 211 -9.12 -0.11 -8.39
C THR A 211 -9.97 0.91 -9.11
N LEU A 212 -10.06 0.77 -10.42
CA LEU A 212 -10.94 1.56 -11.28
C LEU A 212 -12.41 1.14 -11.07
N GLU A 213 -12.81 0.86 -9.83
CA GLU A 213 -14.21 0.59 -9.43
C GLU A 213 -14.88 1.92 -9.11
N GLY A 214 -14.89 2.79 -10.12
CA GLY A 214 -15.64 4.04 -10.18
C GLY A 214 -16.28 4.25 -11.55
N GLN A 215 -16.34 3.20 -12.37
CA GLN A 215 -17.30 3.08 -13.47
C GLN A 215 -18.37 2.09 -13.01
N SER A 216 -19.29 2.54 -12.18
CA SER A 216 -20.55 1.83 -11.96
C SER A 216 -21.26 1.71 -13.31
N THR A 217 -21.45 0.46 -13.73
CA THR A 217 -22.68 -0.03 -14.34
C THR A 217 -23.42 0.97 -15.24
N GLY A 218 -23.07 1.01 -16.53
CA GLY A 218 -23.97 1.58 -17.54
C GLY A 218 -23.30 2.37 -18.66
N SER A 219 -22.60 1.68 -19.55
CA SER A 219 -22.62 1.97 -21.00
C SER A 219 -21.88 0.88 -21.76
N ARG A 220 -22.67 -0.04 -22.35
CA ARG A 220 -22.26 -0.91 -23.44
C ARG A 220 -21.92 -0.05 -24.66
N LEU A 221 -20.64 0.07 -25.02
CA LEU A 221 -20.23 0.16 -26.42
C LEU A 221 -18.93 -0.64 -26.56
N GLY A 222 -18.96 -1.58 -27.50
CA GLY A 222 -18.18 -2.81 -27.47
C GLY A 222 -16.70 -2.62 -27.79
N PHE A 223 -15.89 -3.50 -27.22
CA PHE A 223 -15.03 -4.45 -27.94
C PHE A 223 -14.71 -5.59 -26.96
N ALA A 224 -15.18 -6.80 -27.28
CA ALA A 224 -14.60 -8.03 -26.77
C ALA A 224 -13.92 -8.74 -27.94
N PRO A 225 -12.80 -9.42 -27.68
CA PRO A 225 -12.91 -10.87 -27.56
C PRO A 225 -12.41 -11.38 -26.18
N PRO A 226 -12.64 -12.68 -25.85
CA PRO A 226 -12.66 -13.17 -24.47
C PRO A 226 -11.35 -13.87 -23.99
N ILE A 227 -10.97 -13.60 -22.73
CA ILE A 227 -10.25 -14.45 -21.72
C ILE A 227 -8.76 -14.84 -22.00
N PRO A 228 -7.84 -15.09 -21.02
CA PRO A 228 -7.74 -14.82 -19.55
C PRO A 228 -6.44 -14.06 -19.13
N GLU A 229 -6.26 -13.85 -17.82
CA GLU A 229 -5.01 -13.48 -17.09
C GLU A 229 -4.59 -12.00 -16.98
N LEU A 230 -4.72 -11.50 -15.73
CA LEU A 230 -3.95 -10.43 -15.12
C LEU A 230 -3.97 -9.04 -15.77
N THR A 231 -5.13 -8.39 -15.75
CA THR A 231 -5.22 -6.92 -15.75
C THR A 231 -5.83 -6.42 -14.45
N ALA A 232 -5.22 -6.78 -13.31
CA ALA A 232 -5.49 -6.12 -12.03
C ALA A 232 -4.51 -4.95 -11.85
N PRO A 233 -4.92 -3.81 -11.25
CA PRO A 233 -3.98 -2.77 -10.88
C PRO A 233 -2.91 -3.38 -9.97
N LYS A 234 -1.64 -3.18 -10.35
CA LYS A 234 -0.42 -3.89 -9.91
C LYS A 234 -0.08 -3.79 -8.40
N LEU A 235 -1.01 -3.44 -7.53
CA LEU A 235 -0.77 -3.21 -6.09
C LEU A 235 -1.65 -4.06 -5.15
N SER A 236 -2.41 -5.02 -5.68
CA SER A 236 -3.16 -5.99 -4.85
C SER A 236 -2.84 -7.44 -5.24
N PHE A 237 -1.56 -7.76 -5.40
CA PHE A 237 -1.11 -9.09 -5.82
C PHE A 237 -1.40 -10.19 -4.79
N LEU A 238 -1.45 -9.87 -3.48
CA LEU A 238 -1.71 -10.89 -2.45
C LEU A 238 -3.15 -11.43 -2.47
N LEU A 239 -4.14 -10.60 -2.85
CA LEU A 239 -5.54 -11.02 -2.92
C LEU A 239 -5.78 -12.03 -4.06
N LEU A 240 -4.97 -11.98 -5.13
CA LEU A 240 -5.05 -12.91 -6.24
C LEU A 240 -4.37 -14.26 -5.95
N LEU A 241 -3.38 -14.28 -5.04
CA LEU A 241 -2.56 -15.47 -4.77
C LEU A 241 -2.99 -16.24 -3.52
N CYS A 242 -3.76 -15.64 -2.61
CA CYS A 242 -4.17 -16.28 -1.35
C CYS A 242 -5.54 -15.73 -0.85
N PRO A 243 -6.65 -16.47 -1.04
CA PRO A 243 -8.01 -15.97 -0.78
C PRO A 243 -8.40 -15.82 0.71
N HIS A 244 -7.53 -16.20 1.66
CA HIS A 244 -7.79 -16.13 3.11
C HIS A 244 -7.09 -14.97 3.82
N ILE A 245 -6.67 -13.95 3.07
CA ILE A 245 -5.85 -12.84 3.55
C ILE A 245 -6.67 -11.54 3.59
N GLN A 246 -6.59 -10.79 4.70
CA GLN A 246 -7.21 -9.47 4.82
C GLN A 246 -6.15 -8.36 4.67
N LYS A 247 -6.35 -7.46 3.70
CA LYS A 247 -5.58 -6.20 3.60
C LYS A 247 -6.07 -5.19 4.65
N PHE A 248 -5.16 -4.31 5.09
CA PHE A 248 -5.37 -3.28 6.13
C PHE A 248 -5.41 -1.88 5.52
#